data_AF-E0D415-F1
#
_entry.id   AF-E0D415-F1
#
_cell.length_a   1.000
_cell.length_b   1.000
_cell.length_c   1.000
_cell.angle_alpha   90.00
_cell.angle_beta   90.00
_cell.angle_gamma   90.00
#
_symmetry.space_group_name_H-M   'P 1'
#
loop_
_entity.id
_entity.type
_entity.pdbx_description
1 polymer ?
#
loop_
_entity_poly.entity_id
_entity_poly.type
_entity_poly.pdbx_seq_one_letter_code
_entity_poly.pdbx_strand_id
1 'polypeptide(L)'
;LAHLIAVKELGDVVIVDKTKAVAQGKALDISQSMSIGKSCINITGTNNYQEIQDSNVVIVTAGIARKPGMSRNDLVNTNAQIMIDIATQIKYYSSNAFVIVVTNPLDAMVWVMQKN
;
A
#
# COMPACT_ATOMS: atom_id res chain seq x y z
N LEU A 1 8.43 -4.87 -0.65
CA LEU A 1 8.70 -3.45 -1.01
C LEU A 1 9.17 -2.65 0.20
N ALA A 2 8.34 -2.51 1.25
CA ALA A 2 8.70 -1.77 2.47
C ALA A 2 10.11 -2.10 3.03
N HIS A 3 10.47 -3.38 3.14
CA HIS A 3 11.80 -3.79 3.59
C HIS A 3 12.95 -3.25 2.71
N LEU A 4 12.79 -3.24 1.37
CA LEU A 4 13.81 -2.72 0.47
C LEU A 4 13.93 -1.19 0.54
N ILE A 5 12.80 -0.50 0.73
CA ILE A 5 12.77 0.96 0.95
C ILE A 5 13.55 1.30 2.22
N ALA A 6 13.33 0.50 3.27
CA ALA A 6 14.01 0.64 4.55
C ALA A 6 15.52 0.41 4.46
N VAL A 7 15.92 -0.72 3.87
CA VAL A 7 17.34 -1.09 3.72
C VAL A 7 18.10 -0.09 2.85
N LYS A 8 17.43 0.54 1.88
CA LYS A 8 18.03 1.55 0.99
C LYS A 8 17.88 2.99 1.48
N GLU A 9 17.29 3.21 2.66
CA GLU A 9 17.09 4.54 3.26
C GLU A 9 16.38 5.53 2.33
N LEU A 10 15.38 5.06 1.58
CA LEU A 10 14.68 5.91 0.60
C LEU A 10 13.65 6.85 1.25
N GLY A 11 13.34 6.67 2.53
CA GLY A 11 12.41 7.50 3.30
C GLY A 11 11.68 6.71 4.39
N ASP A 12 10.94 7.42 5.22
CA ASP A 12 10.07 6.85 6.24
C ASP A 12 8.88 6.11 5.60
N VAL A 13 8.42 5.03 6.24
CA VAL A 13 7.46 4.10 5.65
C VAL A 13 6.24 3.93 6.55
N VAL A 14 5.06 4.15 5.97
CA VAL A 14 3.78 3.78 6.57
C VAL A 14 3.19 2.60 5.81
N ILE A 15 3.02 1.47 6.50
CA ILE A 15 2.39 0.26 5.96
C ILE A 15 0.92 0.28 6.36
N VAL A 16 0.03 0.44 5.39
CA VAL A 16 -1.41 0.37 5.58
C VAL A 16 -1.92 -1.01 5.14
N ASP A 17 -2.66 -1.69 6.00
CA ASP A 17 -3.39 -2.93 5.67
C ASP A 17 -4.76 -2.91 6.37
N LYS A 18 -5.75 -3.58 5.77
CA LYS A 18 -7.07 -3.75 6.40
C LYS A 18 -6.97 -4.46 7.75
N THR A 19 -5.99 -5.36 7.89
CA THR A 19 -5.76 -6.12 9.12
C THR A 19 -4.65 -5.44 9.91
N LYS A 20 -5.03 -4.65 10.92
CA LYS A 20 -4.09 -3.88 11.76
C LYS A 20 -2.91 -4.71 12.29
N ALA A 21 -3.19 -5.91 12.80
CA ALA A 21 -2.16 -6.81 13.34
C ALA A 21 -1.12 -7.22 12.28
N VAL A 22 -1.53 -7.39 11.03
CA VAL A 22 -0.62 -7.74 9.93
C VAL A 22 0.28 -6.56 9.58
N ALA A 23 -0.28 -5.35 9.49
CA ALA A 23 0.51 -4.15 9.23
C ALA A 23 1.54 -3.90 10.34
N GLN A 24 1.10 -3.94 11.60
CA GLN A 24 1.97 -3.74 12.77
C GLN A 24 3.03 -4.83 12.89
N GLY A 25 2.66 -6.10 12.69
CA GLY A 25 3.60 -7.21 12.72
C GLY A 25 4.69 -7.08 11.66
N LYS A 26 4.32 -6.73 10.41
CA LYS A 26 5.29 -6.49 9.34
C LYS A 26 6.20 -5.29 9.62
N ALA A 27 5.65 -4.20 10.15
CA ALA A 27 6.43 -3.03 10.50
C ALA A 27 7.46 -3.35 11.60
N LEU A 28 7.04 -4.09 12.64
CA LEU A 28 7.91 -4.53 13.73
C LEU A 28 9.02 -5.45 13.24
N ASP A 29 8.68 -6.45 12.42
CA ASP A 29 9.63 -7.39 11.84
C ASP A 29 10.71 -6.67 11.02
N ILE A 30 10.31 -5.71 10.18
CA ILE A 30 11.27 -4.88 9.43
C ILE A 30 12.10 -4.02 10.39
N SER A 31 11.48 -3.32 11.34
CA SER A 31 12.17 -2.47 12.32
C SER A 31 13.26 -3.23 13.11
N GLN A 32 12.98 -4.47 13.51
CA GLN A 32 13.95 -5.32 14.22
C GLN A 32 15.14 -5.72 13.32
N SER A 33 14.89 -5.94 12.02
CA SER A 33 15.96 -6.23 11.04
C SER A 33 16.86 -5.03 10.71
N MET A 34 16.42 -3.79 10.99
CA MET A 34 17.14 -2.56 10.62
C MET A 34 18.48 -2.38 11.33
N SER A 35 18.63 -2.95 12.53
CA SER A 35 19.87 -2.91 13.32
C SER A 35 21.07 -3.46 12.55
N ILE A 36 20.84 -4.46 11.68
CA ILE A 36 21.86 -5.09 10.84
C ILE A 36 22.27 -4.16 9.68
N GLY A 37 21.29 -3.44 9.12
CA GLY A 37 21.49 -2.54 7.98
C GLY A 37 22.03 -1.16 8.33
N LYS A 38 22.16 -0.83 9.62
CA LYS A 38 22.47 0.53 10.13
C LYS A 38 21.56 1.63 9.57
N SER A 39 20.34 1.28 9.17
CA SER A 39 19.41 2.24 8.58
C SER A 39 18.55 2.90 9.66
N CYS A 40 18.41 4.21 9.56
CA CYS A 40 17.72 5.06 10.53
C CYS A 40 16.41 5.62 9.96
N ILE A 41 15.53 4.75 9.47
CA ILE A 41 14.20 5.16 9.01
C ILE A 41 13.09 4.75 9.99
N ASN A 42 12.02 5.52 10.02
CA ASN A 42 10.83 5.20 10.78
C ASN A 42 9.91 4.28 9.95
N ILE A 43 9.44 3.20 10.57
CA ILE A 43 8.48 2.28 9.95
C ILE A 43 7.31 2.07 10.88
N THR A 44 6.12 2.39 10.40
CA THR A 44 4.87 2.25 11.16
C THR A 44 3.88 1.38 10.40
N GLY A 45 3.18 0.50 11.12
CA GLY A 45 2.10 -0.31 10.57
C GLY A 45 0.75 0.11 11.14
N THR A 46 -0.24 0.34 10.28
CA THR A 46 -1.56 0.83 10.68
C THR A 46 -2.68 0.29 9.79
N ASN A 47 -3.92 0.52 10.21
CA ASN A 47 -5.13 0.39 9.40
C ASN A 47 -5.86 1.74 9.23
N ASN A 48 -5.27 2.85 9.70
CA ASN A 48 -5.80 4.19 9.58
C ASN A 48 -5.11 4.93 8.43
N TYR A 49 -5.88 5.38 7.43
CA TYR A 49 -5.36 6.17 6.31
C TYR A 49 -4.92 7.57 6.70
N GLN A 50 -5.30 8.10 7.86
CA GLN A 50 -4.78 9.39 8.31
C GLN A 50 -3.24 9.39 8.44
N GLU A 51 -2.64 8.23 8.73
CA GLU A 51 -1.18 8.08 8.84
C GLU A 51 -0.46 8.24 7.48
N ILE A 52 -1.17 8.23 6.34
CA ILE A 52 -0.55 8.50 5.03
C ILE A 52 -0.48 9.99 4.71
N GLN A 53 -0.95 10.87 5.60
CA GLN A 53 -0.95 12.33 5.42
C GLN A 53 0.38 12.83 4.81
N ASP A 54 0.28 13.63 3.75
CA ASP A 54 1.40 14.29 3.06
C ASP A 54 2.49 13.35 2.50
N SER A 55 2.19 12.06 2.33
CA SER A 55 3.10 11.12 1.66
C SER A 55 3.52 11.62 0.27
N ASN A 56 4.82 11.59 -0.04
CA ASN A 56 5.32 11.97 -1.37
C ASN A 56 5.09 10.88 -2.42
N VAL A 57 5.09 9.61 -2.00
CA VAL A 57 4.89 8.45 -2.88
C VAL A 57 3.98 7.46 -2.18
N VAL A 58 2.96 6.95 -2.89
CA VAL A 58 2.07 5.89 -2.40
C VAL A 58 2.16 4.69 -3.34
N ILE A 59 2.54 3.53 -2.79
CA ILE A 59 2.62 2.28 -3.56
C ILE A 59 1.44 1.38 -3.20
N VAL A 60 0.56 1.15 -4.17
CA VAL A 60 -0.65 0.36 -3.99
C VAL A 60 -0.40 -1.07 -4.44
N THR A 61 -0.28 -1.96 -3.45
CA THR A 61 -0.19 -3.42 -3.65
C THR A 61 -1.45 -4.16 -3.17
N ALA A 62 -2.45 -3.42 -2.70
CA ALA A 62 -3.67 -3.99 -2.13
C ALA A 62 -4.54 -4.60 -3.24
N GLY A 63 -5.03 -5.80 -3.00
CA GLY A 63 -5.89 -6.51 -3.92
C GLY A 63 -6.16 -7.91 -3.41
N ILE A 64 -7.20 -8.53 -3.95
CA ILE A 64 -7.48 -9.93 -3.70
C ILE A 64 -6.84 -10.79 -4.79
N ALA A 65 -6.25 -11.91 -4.36
CA ALA A 65 -5.89 -12.98 -5.27
C ALA A 65 -7.14 -13.73 -5.72
N ARG A 66 -7.08 -14.31 -6.92
CA ARG A 66 -8.17 -15.14 -7.44
C ARG A 66 -8.45 -16.30 -6.48
N LYS A 67 -9.70 -16.42 -6.02
CA LYS A 67 -10.16 -17.55 -5.20
C LYS A 67 -10.78 -18.65 -6.07
N PRO A 68 -10.78 -19.91 -5.62
CA PRO A 68 -11.53 -20.98 -6.28
C PRO A 68 -13.00 -20.57 -6.46
N GLY A 69 -13.56 -20.80 -7.66
CA GLY A 69 -14.94 -20.43 -8.01
C GLY A 69 -15.14 -18.98 -8.45
N MET A 70 -14.14 -18.10 -8.35
CA MET A 70 -14.26 -16.70 -8.78
C MET A 70 -14.01 -16.55 -10.29
N SER A 71 -14.93 -15.88 -10.98
CA SER A 71 -14.75 -15.53 -12.39
C SER A 71 -13.69 -14.43 -12.55
N ARG A 72 -13.17 -14.25 -13.77
CA ARG A 72 -12.24 -13.15 -14.04
C ARG A 72 -12.90 -11.79 -13.82
N ASN A 73 -14.17 -11.64 -14.19
CA ASN A 73 -14.89 -10.37 -14.07
C ASN A 73 -15.16 -10.02 -12.61
N ASP A 74 -15.50 -11.00 -11.76
CA ASP A 74 -15.73 -10.77 -10.34
C ASP A 74 -14.45 -10.29 -9.64
N LEU A 75 -13.31 -10.88 -10.01
CA LEU A 75 -12.01 -10.47 -9.50
C LEU A 75 -11.70 -9.02 -9.86
N VAL A 76 -11.92 -8.65 -11.13
CA VAL A 76 -11.68 -7.28 -11.62
C VAL A 76 -12.59 -6.29 -10.90
N ASN A 77 -13.88 -6.57 -10.79
CA ASN A 77 -14.84 -5.68 -10.14
C ASN A 77 -14.51 -5.49 -8.65
N THR A 78 -14.12 -6.57 -7.97
CA THR A 78 -13.76 -6.48 -6.55
C THR A 78 -12.48 -5.66 -6.34
N ASN A 79 -11.45 -5.88 -7.16
CA ASN A 79 -10.22 -5.09 -7.08
C ASN A 79 -10.47 -3.63 -7.50
N ALA A 80 -11.36 -3.36 -8.46
CA ALA A 80 -11.75 -2.01 -8.83
C ALA A 80 -12.39 -1.26 -7.65
N GLN A 81 -13.29 -1.89 -6.90
CA GLN A 81 -13.88 -1.25 -5.72
C GLN A 81 -12.82 -0.93 -4.66
N ILE A 82 -11.91 -1.87 -4.39
CA ILE A 82 -10.78 -1.65 -3.48
C ILE A 82 -9.91 -0.47 -3.95
N MET A 83 -9.65 -0.36 -5.26
CA MET A 83 -8.89 0.75 -5.82
C MET A 83 -9.60 2.10 -5.65
N ILE A 84 -10.92 2.16 -5.87
CA ILE A 84 -11.72 3.39 -5.70
C ILE A 84 -11.64 3.88 -4.25
N ASP A 85 -11.79 2.96 -3.30
CA ASP A 85 -11.74 3.29 -1.88
C ASP A 85 -10.35 3.85 -1.53
N ILE A 86 -9.27 3.19 -1.97
CA ILE A 86 -7.89 3.63 -1.76
C ILE A 86 -7.62 4.99 -2.42
N ALA A 87 -8.04 5.17 -3.67
CA ALA A 87 -7.87 6.42 -4.42
C ALA A 87 -8.51 7.59 -3.67
N THR A 88 -9.71 7.39 -3.12
CA THR A 88 -10.42 8.39 -2.32
C THR A 88 -9.62 8.78 -1.06
N GLN A 89 -9.03 7.80 -0.36
CA GLN A 89 -8.21 8.08 0.81
C GLN A 89 -6.91 8.81 0.46
N ILE A 90 -6.22 8.39 -0.61
CA ILE A 90 -5.01 9.06 -1.11
C ILE A 90 -5.32 10.50 -1.49
N LYS A 91 -6.42 10.74 -2.21
CA LYS A 91 -6.84 12.09 -2.61
C LYS A 91 -7.13 12.98 -1.41
N TYR A 92 -7.66 12.43 -0.33
CA TYR A 92 -7.98 13.19 0.88
C TYR A 92 -6.73 13.51 1.73
N TYR A 93 -5.87 12.53 1.97
CA TYR A 93 -4.73 12.67 2.88
C TYR A 93 -3.41 13.05 2.19
N SER A 94 -3.26 12.74 0.89
CA SER A 94 -1.97 12.82 0.17
C SER A 94 -2.17 13.17 -1.31
N SER A 95 -2.96 14.21 -1.60
CA SER A 95 -3.35 14.59 -2.97
C SER A 95 -2.18 14.88 -3.93
N ASN A 96 -1.02 15.24 -3.40
CA ASN A 96 0.20 15.52 -4.17
C ASN A 96 1.13 14.30 -4.32
N ALA A 97 0.73 13.13 -3.83
CA ALA A 97 1.56 11.92 -3.87
C ALA A 97 1.72 11.39 -5.30
N PHE A 98 2.93 10.93 -5.64
CA PHE A 98 3.14 10.09 -6.81
C PHE A 98 2.64 8.66 -6.52
N VAL A 99 1.62 8.20 -7.25
CA VAL A 99 0.98 6.90 -6.99
C VAL A 99 1.53 5.83 -7.94
N ILE A 100 2.02 4.72 -7.36
CA ILE A 100 2.49 3.54 -8.09
C ILE A 100 1.52 2.39 -7.82
N VAL A 101 0.80 1.95 -8.84
CA VAL A 101 -0.09 0.80 -8.74
C VAL A 101 0.64 -0.47 -9.17
N VAL A 102 0.56 -1.52 -8.36
CA VAL A 102 1.16 -2.84 -8.64
C VAL A 102 0.08 -3.92 -8.78
N THR A 103 -1.14 -3.64 -8.32
CA THR A 103 -2.24 -4.62 -8.31
C THR A 103 -2.68 -5.01 -9.72
N ASN A 104 -2.82 -6.32 -9.94
CA ASN A 104 -3.29 -6.85 -11.22
C ASN A 104 -4.83 -6.97 -11.28
N PRO A 105 -5.43 -6.85 -12.48
CA PRO A 105 -4.78 -6.54 -13.77
C PRO A 105 -4.33 -5.07 -13.87
N LEU A 106 -3.03 -4.87 -14.13
CA LEU A 106 -2.35 -3.59 -13.92
C LEU A 106 -3.02 -2.42 -14.63
N ASP A 107 -3.21 -2.50 -15.94
CA ASP A 107 -3.71 -1.37 -16.75
C ASP A 107 -5.12 -0.93 -16.31
N ALA A 108 -5.98 -1.88 -15.98
CA ALA A 108 -7.31 -1.59 -15.50
C ALA A 108 -7.28 -0.95 -14.10
N MET A 109 -6.41 -1.44 -13.20
CA MET A 109 -6.30 -0.87 -11.85
C MET A 109 -5.69 0.54 -11.88
N VAL A 110 -4.71 0.78 -12.76
CA VAL A 110 -4.15 2.12 -12.99
C VAL A 110 -5.23 3.07 -13.51
N TRP A 111 -6.05 2.63 -14.47
CA TRP A 111 -7.14 3.45 -15.00
C TRP A 111 -8.17 3.80 -13.92
N VAL A 112 -8.57 2.84 -13.10
CA VAL A 112 -9.49 3.08 -11.97
C VAL A 112 -8.88 4.05 -10.97
N MET A 113 -7.61 3.86 -10.59
CA MET A 113 -6.90 4.76 -9.67
C MET A 113 -6.80 6.19 -10.23
N GLN A 114 -6.51 6.35 -11.52
CA GLN A 114 -6.38 7.67 -12.14
C GLN A 114 -7.71 8.43 -12.23
N LYS A 115 -8.83 7.72 -12.38
CA LYS A 115 -10.14 8.33 -12.59
C LYS A 115 -10.82 8.81 -11.31
N ASN A 116 -10.41 8.34 -10.14
CA ASN A 116 -11.06 8.61 -8.85
C ASN A 116 -10.17 9.48 -7.96
#